data_AF-A0A914ZR71-F1
#
_entry.id   AF-A0A914ZR71-F1
#
_cell.length_a   1.000
_cell.length_b   1.000
_cell.length_c   1.000
_cell.angle_alpha   90.00
_cell.angle_beta   90.00
_cell.angle_gamma   90.00
#
_symmetry.space_group_name_H-M   'P 1'
#
loop_
_entity.id
_entity.type
_entity.pdbx_description
1 polymer ?
#
loop_
_entity_poly.entity_id
_entity_poly.type
_entity_poly.pdbx_seq_one_letter_code
_entity_poly.pdbx_strand_id
1 'polypeptide(L)' 'MGVRKLTLEFSGGAEMLFGKKKTHEVAIASSADTVLLSDLLLYIKENLIEDK' A
#
# COMPACT_ATOMS: atom_id res chain seq x y z
N MET A 1 17.14 -5.35 8.11
CA MET A 1 15.88 -5.18 7.34
C MET A 1 14.88 -4.52 8.25
N GLY A 2 14.45 -3.30 7.90
CA GLY A 2 13.46 -2.56 8.69
C GLY A 2 12.06 -2.83 8.14
N VAL A 3 11.10 -3.13 9.01
CA VAL A 3 9.68 -3.17 8.63
C VAL A 3 9.07 -1.82 8.95
N ARG A 4 8.53 -1.14 7.93
CA ARG A 4 7.82 0.12 8.08
C ARG A 4 6.32 -0.16 8.06
N LYS A 5 5.64 0.17 9.16
CA LYS A 5 4.18 0.11 9.25
C LYS A 5 3.61 1.43 8.76
N LEU A 6 2.74 1.37 7.75
CA LEU A 6 2.10 2.52 7.15
C LEU A 6 0.58 2.32 7.12
N THR A 7 -0.14 3.43 7.23
CA THR A 7 -1.59 3.48 7.04
C THR A 7 -1.86 4.21 5.73
N LEU A 8 -2.54 3.54 4.80
CA LEU A 8 -2.94 4.09 3.51
C LEU A 8 -4.45 4.36 3.54
N GLU A 9 -4.86 5.54 3.10
CA GLU A 9 -6.27 5.88 2.92
C GLU A 9 -6.56 6.16 1.45
N PHE A 10 -7.48 5.39 0.87
CA PHE A 10 -7.99 5.61 -0.48
C PHE A 10 -9.39 6.23 -0.38
N SER A 11 -9.63 7.28 -1.16
CA SER A 11 -10.90 8.01 -1.19
C SER A 11 -11.23 8.48 -2.61
N GLY A 12 -12.40 9.10 -2.79
CA GLY A 12 -12.82 9.64 -4.09
C GLY A 12 -13.23 8.58 -5.10
N GLY A 13 -13.64 7.39 -4.64
CA GLY A 13 -13.99 6.24 -5.49
C GLY A 13 -12.83 5.26 -5.67
N ALA A 14 -11.60 5.63 -5.29
CA ALA A 14 -10.45 4.73 -5.36
C ALA A 14 -10.58 3.53 -4.41
N GLU A 15 -11.33 3.65 -3.31
CA GLU A 15 -11.57 2.56 -2.36
C GLU A 15 -12.22 1.33 -3.01
N MET A 16 -12.93 1.49 -4.13
CA MET A 16 -13.54 0.38 -4.88
C MET A 16 -12.51 -0.59 -5.46
N LEU A 17 -11.29 -0.12 -5.75
CA LEU A 17 -10.19 -0.95 -6.28
C LEU A 17 -9.51 -1.79 -5.21
N PHE A 18 -9.74 -1.47 -3.93
CA PHE A 18 -9.04 -2.03 -2.77
C PHE A 18 -10.05 -2.64 -1.78
N GLY A 19 -10.98 -3.47 -2.25
CA GLY A 19 -11.95 -4.18 -1.42
C GLY A 19 -13.01 -3.33 -0.75
N LYS A 20 -13.34 -2.18 -1.34
CA LYS A 20 -14.31 -1.21 -0.80
C LYS A 20 -13.95 -0.77 0.63
N LYS A 21 -12.65 -0.84 0.97
CA LYS A 21 -12.11 -0.43 2.26
C LYS A 21 -11.30 0.84 2.06
N LYS A 22 -11.63 1.87 2.85
CA LYS A 22 -10.87 3.14 2.83
C LYS A 22 -9.46 2.99 3.38
N THR A 23 -9.33 2.37 4.55
CA THR A 23 -8.08 2.37 5.32
C THR A 23 -7.40 1.00 5.27
N HIS A 24 -6.12 0.98 4.90
CA HIS A 24 -5.29 -0.21 4.81
C HIS A 24 -4.04 -0.05 5.66
N GLU A 25 -3.83 -0.96 6.59
CA GLU A 25 -2.58 -1.05 7.34
C GLU A 25 -1.64 -2.00 6.61
N VAL A 26 -0.48 -1.51 6.20
CA VAL A 26 0.51 -2.27 5.45
C VAL A 26 1.85 -2.29 6.17
N ALA A 27 2.55 -3.41 6.05
CA ALA A 27 3.90 -3.59 6.59
C ALA A 27 4.86 -3.81 5.43
N ILE A 28 5.65 -2.79 5.10
CA ILE A 28 6.61 -2.84 4.00
C ILE A 28 7.98 -3.18 4.57
N ALA A 29 8.49 -4.35 4.21
CA ALA A 29 9.85 -4.74 4.51
C ALA A 29 10.80 -4.09 3.49
N SER A 30 11.65 -3.19 3.97
CA SER A 30 12.72 -2.60 3.14
C SER A 30 14.08 -2.93 3.77
N SER A 31 15.03 -3.29 2.91
CA SER A 31 16.45 -3.38 3.28
C SER A 31 17.08 -2.00 3.44
N ALA A 32 16.49 -0.97 2.81
CA ALA A 32 16.88 0.43 2.93
C ALA A 32 16.17 1.12 4.11
N ASP A 33 16.80 2.15 4.66
CA ASP A 33 16.21 2.95 5.74
C ASP A 33 14.97 3.74 5.30
N THR A 34 14.93 4.10 4.01
CA THR A 34 13.84 4.82 3.36
C THR A 34 13.00 3.91 2.48
N VAL A 35 11.72 4.25 2.36
CA VAL A 35 10.79 3.67 1.39
C VAL A 35 10.46 4.77 0.39
N LEU A 36 10.76 4.54 -0.89
CA LEU A 36 10.41 5.50 -1.92
C LEU A 36 8.92 5.38 -2.25
N LEU A 37 8.33 6.50 -2.67
CA LEU A 37 6.93 6.51 -3.11
C LEU A 37 6.71 5.56 -4.30
N SER A 38 7.69 5.41 -5.18
CA SER A 38 7.66 4.44 -6.30
C SER A 38 7.51 3.00 -5.82
N ASP A 39 8.24 2.62 -4.77
CA ASP A 39 8.20 1.26 -4.22
C ASP A 39 6.86 0.99 -3.54
N LEU A 40 6.32 2.00 -2.86
CA LEU A 40 4.98 1.96 -2.27
C LEU A 40 3.91 1.79 -3.34
N LEU A 41 3.97 2.53 -4.45
CA LEU A 41 3.03 2.39 -5.56
C LEU A 41 3.08 1.00 -6.19
N LEU A 42 4.29 0.45 -6.37
CA LEU A 42 4.46 -0.92 -6.86
C LEU A 42 3.85 -1.94 -5.89
N TYR A 43 4.12 -1.80 -4.59
CA TYR A 43 3.52 -2.64 -3.55
C TYR A 43 1.99 -2.60 -3.60
N ILE A 44 1.39 -1.41 -3.69
CA ILE A 44 -0.07 -1.23 -3.78
C ILE A 44 -0.63 -1.95 -5.00
N LYS A 45 -0.01 -1.75 -6.16
CA LYS A 45 -0.43 -2.40 -7.40
C LYS A 45 -0.42 -3.93 -7.28
N GLU A 46 0.63 -4.50 -6.71
CA GLU A 46 0.83 -5.96 -6.68
C GLU A 46 0.04 -6.66 -5.57
N ASN A 47 -0.24 -5.98 -4.44
CA ASN A 47 -0.78 -6.61 -3.22
C ASN A 47 -2.18 -6.14 -2.80
N LEU A 48 -2.60 -4.93 -3.19
CA LEU A 48 -3.85 -4.33 -2.70
C LEU A 48 -4.97 -4.32 -3.74
N ILE A 49 -4.65 -4.37 -5.05
CA ILE A 49 -5.66 -4.43 -6.11
C ILE A 49 -6.22 -5.86 -6.18
N GLU A 50 -7.51 -6.03 -5.92
CA GLU A 50 -8.17 -7.34 -5.92
C GLU A 50 -8.58 -7.81 -7.32
N ASP A 51 -8.75 -6.88 -8.27
CA ASP A 51 -9.10 -7.15 -9.67
C ASP A 51 -7.83 -7.52 -10.45
N LYS A 52 -7.44 -8.81 -10.38
CA LYS A 52 -6.33 -9.41 -11.13
C LYS A 52 -6.82 -10.27 -12.28
#